data_AF-A0A1Y4IGY9-F1
#
_entry.id   AF-A0A1Y4IGY9-F1
#
_cell.length_a   1.000
_cell.length_b   1.000
_cell.length_c   1.000
_cell.angle_alpha   90.00
_cell.angle_beta   90.00
_cell.angle_gamma   90.00
#
_symmetry.space_group_name_H-M   'P 1'
#
loop_
_entity.id
_entity.type
_entity.pdbx_description
1 polymer ?
#
loop_
_entity_poly.entity_id
_entity_poly.type
_entity_poly.pdbx_seq_one_letter_code
_entity_poly.pdbx_strand_id
1 'polypeptide(L)'
;PVEISVDASWEAVDGDFKLVHVSPDGAVATLKEEGRETVIPIEMEAGRNVVKMVGREARLEKLDIQFKGLNADGISAVYSSEEEEDSVHLTARIASGDATKQEYFEALPTLDEEEALEGFRRFLEQKTEFSDSELQEIFVYIDGKKAGDALLQAIREDGYPHPLQETIDNLMVWTDDDTTAALVEELTKEEYSFNLLEDLLLYLDSEAGEQCLEHYYAVGNRLTYSQYSDIEYMLDENVKNKLNAWMQEE
;
A
#
# COMPACT_ATOMS: atom_id res chain seq x y z
N PRO A 1 -20.04 32.14 7.34
CA PRO A 1 -18.91 32.63 6.51
C PRO A 1 -17.66 32.79 7.37
N VAL A 2 -16.59 32.11 6.98
CA VAL A 2 -15.26 32.34 7.57
C VAL A 2 -14.59 33.42 6.73
N GLU A 3 -13.97 34.40 7.37
CA GLU A 3 -13.20 35.41 6.66
C GLU A 3 -11.71 35.10 6.81
N ILE A 4 -11.02 34.98 5.68
CA ILE A 4 -9.56 34.90 5.61
C ILE A 4 -9.03 36.12 4.85
N SER A 5 -7.72 36.34 4.90
CA SER A 5 -7.11 37.36 4.04
C SER A 5 -5.89 36.82 3.33
N VAL A 6 -5.72 37.20 2.06
CA VAL A 6 -4.50 36.97 1.31
C VAL A 6 -3.71 38.27 1.20
N ASP A 7 -2.45 38.22 1.60
CA ASP A 7 -1.44 39.22 1.33
C ASP A 7 -0.62 38.72 0.14
N ALA A 8 -0.52 39.51 -0.92
CA ALA A 8 0.17 39.06 -2.13
C ALA A 8 0.93 40.20 -2.79
N SER A 9 2.10 39.92 -3.36
CA SER A 9 2.86 40.86 -4.17
C SER A 9 3.70 40.14 -5.22
N TRP A 10 3.98 40.83 -6.33
CA TRP A 10 4.87 40.35 -7.40
C TRP A 10 5.33 41.50 -8.29
N GLU A 11 6.44 41.29 -8.99
CA GLU A 11 6.90 42.16 -10.09
C GLU A 11 6.64 41.44 -11.42
N ALA A 12 5.71 41.95 -12.22
CA ALA A 12 5.42 41.39 -13.54
C ALA A 12 6.49 41.83 -14.54
N VAL A 13 7.21 40.86 -15.11
CA VAL A 13 8.28 41.08 -16.09
C VAL A 13 7.76 40.90 -17.51
N ASP A 14 6.90 39.90 -17.74
CA ASP A 14 6.23 39.64 -19.01
C ASP A 14 4.94 38.84 -18.76
N GLY A 15 4.03 38.85 -19.74
CA GLY A 15 2.76 38.12 -19.68
C GLY A 15 1.74 38.65 -18.66
N ASP A 16 0.64 37.92 -18.52
CA ASP A 16 -0.48 38.27 -17.63
C ASP A 16 -0.53 37.31 -16.43
N PHE A 17 -0.70 37.82 -15.21
CA PHE A 17 -0.84 37.01 -14.00
C PHE A 17 -1.93 37.57 -13.08
N LYS A 18 -2.68 36.67 -12.43
CA LYS A 18 -3.68 37.03 -11.43
C LYS A 18 -3.89 35.94 -10.39
N LEU A 19 -4.40 36.37 -9.24
CA LEU A 19 -4.97 35.50 -8.21
C LEU A 19 -6.47 35.46 -8.37
N VAL A 20 -7.03 34.25 -8.35
CA VAL A 20 -8.47 34.01 -8.42
C VAL A 20 -8.93 33.18 -7.24
N HIS A 21 -10.15 33.44 -6.80
CA HIS A 21 -10.90 32.59 -5.87
C HIS A 21 -11.99 31.85 -6.66
N VAL A 22 -12.13 30.57 -6.38
CA VAL A 22 -13.18 29.70 -6.90
C VAL A 22 -14.05 29.28 -5.71
N SER A 23 -15.32 29.66 -5.73
CA SER A 23 -16.31 29.29 -4.71
C SER A 23 -16.79 27.84 -4.88
N PRO A 24 -17.47 27.26 -3.86
CA PRO A 24 -17.97 25.88 -3.92
C PRO A 24 -18.93 25.58 -5.06
N ASP A 25 -19.66 26.59 -5.57
CA ASP A 25 -20.54 26.47 -6.73
C ASP A 25 -19.81 26.59 -8.08
N GLY A 26 -18.50 26.82 -8.05
CA GLY A 26 -17.64 26.97 -9.22
C GLY A 26 -17.56 28.39 -9.79
N ALA A 27 -18.18 29.39 -9.15
CA ALA A 27 -18.00 30.78 -9.58
C ALA A 27 -16.56 31.25 -9.36
N VAL A 28 -16.04 32.02 -10.32
CA VAL A 28 -14.65 32.50 -10.29
C VAL A 28 -14.65 34.01 -10.07
N ALA A 29 -13.99 34.45 -9.00
CA ALA A 29 -13.76 35.85 -8.68
C ALA A 29 -12.28 36.19 -8.81
N THR A 30 -11.94 37.26 -9.50
CA THR A 30 -10.58 37.79 -9.50
C THR A 30 -10.32 38.48 -8.16
N LEU A 31 -9.30 38.01 -7.42
CA LEU A 31 -8.84 38.65 -6.20
C LEU A 31 -7.87 39.78 -6.50
N LYS A 32 -6.95 39.56 -7.45
CA LYS A 32 -5.86 40.48 -7.73
C LYS A 32 -5.26 40.29 -9.13
N GLU A 33 -5.03 41.40 -9.84
CA GLU A 33 -4.34 41.42 -11.15
C GLU A 33 -3.08 42.31 -11.14
N GLU A 34 -2.94 43.20 -10.15
CA GLU A 34 -1.78 44.09 -10.02
C GLU A 34 -0.79 43.54 -8.97
N GLY A 35 0.52 43.68 -9.21
CA GLY A 35 1.57 43.12 -8.35
C GLY A 35 1.94 43.93 -7.09
N ARG A 36 1.29 45.06 -6.83
CA ARG A 36 1.54 45.85 -5.62
C ARG A 36 1.04 45.10 -4.39
N GLU A 37 1.76 45.18 -3.27
CA GLU A 37 1.33 44.60 -1.99
C GLU A 37 -0.05 45.14 -1.57
N THR A 38 -0.98 44.22 -1.34
CA THR A 38 -2.36 44.54 -0.94
C THR A 38 -2.92 43.33 -0.21
N VAL A 39 -3.49 43.58 0.98
CA VAL A 39 -4.27 42.60 1.74
C VAL A 39 -5.70 42.57 1.17
N ILE A 40 -6.15 41.40 0.74
CA ILE A 40 -7.49 41.19 0.18
C ILE A 40 -8.27 40.26 1.11
N PRO A 41 -9.43 40.69 1.64
CA PRO A 41 -10.32 39.80 2.38
C PRO A 41 -11.02 38.83 1.42
N ILE A 42 -11.21 37.59 1.88
CA ILE A 42 -11.94 36.54 1.16
C ILE A 42 -13.00 36.00 2.11
N GLU A 43 -14.26 36.08 1.68
CA GLU A 43 -15.38 35.45 2.39
C GLU A 43 -15.53 34.01 1.90
N MET A 44 -15.31 33.06 2.81
CA MET A 44 -15.38 31.63 2.53
C MET A 44 -16.80 31.13 2.76
N GLU A 45 -17.38 30.57 1.70
CA GLU A 45 -18.67 29.88 1.75
C GLU A 45 -18.51 28.47 2.31
N ALA A 46 -19.60 27.85 2.76
CA ALA A 46 -19.56 26.46 3.19
C ALA A 46 -19.28 25.53 2.00
N GLY A 47 -18.21 24.75 2.08
CA GLY A 47 -17.77 23.83 1.04
C GLY A 47 -16.33 24.09 0.58
N ARG A 48 -15.94 23.47 -0.54
CA ARG A 48 -14.58 23.59 -1.10
C ARG A 48 -14.39 24.95 -1.74
N ASN A 49 -13.48 25.74 -1.19
CA ASN A 49 -13.07 27.04 -1.75
C ASN A 49 -11.61 26.94 -2.19
N VAL A 50 -11.25 27.52 -3.33
CA VAL A 50 -9.89 27.41 -3.87
C VAL A 50 -9.34 28.77 -4.23
N VAL A 51 -8.11 29.06 -3.82
CA VAL A 51 -7.36 30.22 -4.35
C VAL A 51 -6.29 29.69 -5.30
N LYS A 52 -6.34 30.12 -6.57
CA LYS A 52 -5.40 29.68 -7.61
C LYS A 52 -4.60 30.84 -8.17
N MET A 53 -3.34 30.55 -8.47
CA MET A 53 -2.50 31.38 -9.34
C MET A 53 -2.81 31.03 -10.79
N VAL A 54 -3.13 32.03 -11.62
CA VAL A 54 -3.37 31.81 -13.05
C VAL A 54 -2.63 32.87 -13.87
N GLY A 55 -2.05 32.45 -14.99
CA GLY A 55 -1.34 33.35 -15.87
C GLY A 55 -1.22 32.84 -17.30
N ARG A 56 -0.88 33.75 -18.21
CA ARG A 56 -0.61 33.46 -19.62
C ARG A 56 0.78 34.00 -19.95
N GLU A 57 1.71 33.07 -20.16
CA GLU A 57 3.12 33.37 -20.45
C GLU A 57 3.76 34.29 -19.38
N ALA A 58 3.24 34.23 -18.14
CA ALA A 58 3.64 35.11 -17.05
C ALA A 58 5.08 34.83 -16.61
N ARG A 59 5.90 35.88 -16.55
CA ARG A 59 7.20 35.87 -15.90
C ARG A 59 7.18 36.86 -14.75
N LEU A 60 7.41 36.36 -13.53
CA LEU A 60 7.34 37.14 -12.31
C LEU A 60 8.69 37.16 -11.58
N GLU A 61 8.96 38.26 -10.89
CA GLU A 61 10.00 38.38 -9.88
C GLU A 61 9.37 38.68 -8.52
N LYS A 62 10.06 38.28 -7.44
CA LYS A 62 9.67 38.58 -6.05
C LYS A 62 8.20 38.22 -5.72
N LEU A 63 7.73 37.08 -6.22
CA LEU A 63 6.40 36.58 -5.85
C LEU A 63 6.37 36.23 -4.37
N ASP A 64 5.47 36.85 -3.62
CA ASP A 64 5.16 36.54 -2.23
C ASP A 64 3.65 36.46 -2.07
N ILE A 65 3.15 35.37 -1.46
CA ILE A 65 1.74 35.15 -1.17
C ILE A 65 1.64 34.55 0.22
N GLN A 66 0.89 35.20 1.11
CA GLN A 66 0.70 34.78 2.49
C GLN A 66 -0.78 34.82 2.84
N PHE A 67 -1.26 33.76 3.47
CA PHE A 67 -2.64 33.65 3.94
C PHE A 67 -2.69 33.83 5.45
N LYS A 68 -3.69 34.56 5.94
CA LYS A 68 -3.98 34.75 7.37
C LYS A 68 -5.41 34.30 7.66
N GLY A 69 -5.64 33.76 8.86
CA GLY A 69 -6.96 33.28 9.30
C GLY A 69 -7.28 31.83 8.90
N LEU A 70 -6.32 31.09 8.36
CA LEU A 70 -6.48 29.68 7.94
C LEU A 70 -6.78 28.70 9.10
N ASN A 71 -6.58 29.12 10.35
CA ASN A 71 -6.82 28.35 11.56
C ASN A 71 -8.17 28.67 12.24
N ALA A 72 -9.07 29.36 11.55
CA ALA A 72 -10.38 29.69 12.08
C ALA A 72 -11.25 28.42 12.29
N ASP A 73 -12.04 28.38 13.36
CA ASP A 73 -12.87 27.22 13.78
C ASP A 73 -13.85 26.69 12.71
N GLY A 74 -14.10 27.43 11.63
CA GLY A 74 -14.95 27.01 10.51
C GLY A 74 -14.20 26.39 9.32
N ILE A 75 -12.87 26.27 9.40
CA ILE A 75 -12.03 25.64 8.37
C ILE A 75 -11.68 24.23 8.84
N SER A 76 -12.15 23.22 8.11
CA SER A 76 -11.88 21.82 8.44
C SER A 76 -10.50 21.36 7.98
N ALA A 77 -10.03 21.86 6.84
CA ALA A 77 -8.75 21.49 6.25
C ALA A 77 -8.25 22.61 5.33
N VAL A 78 -6.93 22.67 5.15
CA VAL A 78 -6.27 23.56 4.20
C VAL A 78 -5.22 22.75 3.48
N TYR A 79 -5.29 22.79 2.15
CA TYR A 79 -4.33 22.12 1.27
C TYR A 79 -3.58 23.18 0.46
N SER A 80 -2.29 22.98 0.30
CA SER A 80 -1.41 23.88 -0.45
C SER A 80 -1.46 23.63 -1.96
N SER A 81 -1.93 22.45 -2.38
CA SER A 81 -2.04 22.04 -3.78
C SER A 81 -3.23 21.11 -4.02
N GLU A 82 -3.61 20.96 -5.28
CA GLU A 82 -4.62 19.98 -5.72
C GLU A 82 -4.13 18.55 -5.48
N GLU A 83 -2.84 18.29 -5.70
CA GLU A 83 -2.21 16.98 -5.44
C GLU A 83 -2.26 16.58 -3.96
N GLU A 84 -2.01 17.53 -3.04
CA GLU A 84 -2.12 17.29 -1.60
C GLU A 84 -3.57 16.99 -1.19
N GLU A 85 -4.53 17.75 -1.71
CA GLU A 85 -5.96 17.53 -1.47
C GLU A 85 -6.40 16.15 -1.99
N ASP A 86 -6.01 15.81 -3.22
CA ASP A 86 -6.33 14.53 -3.86
C ASP A 86 -5.71 13.35 -3.09
N SER A 87 -4.46 13.48 -2.65
CA SER A 87 -3.78 12.47 -1.83
C SER A 87 -4.51 12.22 -0.51
N VAL A 88 -4.88 13.27 0.23
CA VAL A 88 -5.62 13.13 1.50
C VAL A 88 -6.99 12.48 1.27
N HIS A 89 -7.71 12.87 0.21
CA HIS A 89 -8.98 12.26 -0.13
C HIS A 89 -8.84 10.79 -0.55
N LEU A 90 -7.77 10.45 -1.26
CA LEU A 90 -7.48 9.07 -1.65
C LEU A 90 -7.18 8.20 -0.43
N THR A 91 -6.31 8.63 0.48
CA THR A 91 -6.03 7.93 1.74
C THR A 91 -7.31 7.71 2.54
N ALA A 92 -8.17 8.73 2.67
CA ALA A 92 -9.44 8.59 3.36
C ALA A 92 -10.38 7.57 2.71
N ARG A 93 -10.42 7.53 1.37
CA ARG A 93 -11.21 6.55 0.61
C ARG A 93 -10.65 5.13 0.71
N ILE A 94 -9.33 4.98 0.77
CA ILE A 94 -8.67 3.68 1.02
C ILE A 94 -9.09 3.19 2.40
N ALA A 95 -8.97 4.04 3.43
CA ALA A 95 -9.34 3.70 4.80
C ALA A 95 -10.84 3.38 4.96
N SER A 96 -11.72 4.04 4.21
CA SER A 96 -13.17 3.75 4.22
C SER A 96 -13.57 2.55 3.35
N GLY A 97 -12.68 2.04 2.52
CA GLY A 97 -12.96 0.98 1.55
C GLY A 97 -13.72 1.44 0.29
N ASP A 98 -13.75 2.74 0.01
CA ASP A 98 -14.39 3.34 -1.17
C ASP A 98 -13.40 3.55 -2.34
N ALA A 99 -12.11 3.29 -2.12
CA ALA A 99 -11.10 3.33 -3.18
C ALA A 99 -11.16 2.07 -4.04
N THR A 100 -10.89 2.22 -5.33
CA THR A 100 -10.68 1.09 -6.23
C THR A 100 -9.30 0.49 -6.02
N LYS A 101 -9.11 -0.77 -6.41
CA LYS A 101 -7.79 -1.44 -6.38
C LYS A 101 -6.75 -0.65 -7.19
N GLN A 102 -7.13 -0.10 -8.35
CA GLN A 102 -6.24 0.73 -9.17
C GLN A 102 -5.78 1.99 -8.42
N GLU A 103 -6.72 2.71 -7.80
CA GLU A 103 -6.37 3.92 -7.04
C GLU A 103 -5.45 3.60 -5.85
N TYR A 104 -5.63 2.45 -5.21
CA TYR A 104 -4.72 1.98 -4.16
C TYR A 104 -3.30 1.72 -4.69
N PHE A 105 -3.15 1.00 -5.81
CA PHE A 105 -1.82 0.77 -6.41
C PHE A 105 -1.16 2.05 -6.91
N GLU A 106 -1.93 3.00 -7.45
CA GLU A 106 -1.41 4.32 -7.84
C GLU A 106 -0.91 5.12 -6.64
N ALA A 107 -1.53 4.93 -5.46
CA ALA A 107 -1.16 5.59 -4.21
C ALA A 107 -0.01 4.90 -3.46
N LEU A 108 0.15 3.58 -3.58
CA LEU A 108 1.12 2.79 -2.81
C LEU A 108 2.52 3.45 -2.65
N PRO A 109 3.13 4.05 -3.70
CA PRO A 109 4.45 4.68 -3.57
C PRO A 109 4.50 5.92 -2.69
N THR A 110 3.36 6.54 -2.37
CA THR A 110 3.25 7.77 -1.59
C THR A 110 2.64 7.57 -0.21
N LEU A 111 1.96 6.45 0.03
CA LEU A 111 1.43 6.08 1.33
C LEU A 111 2.56 5.76 2.31
N ASP A 112 2.34 6.04 3.58
CA ASP A 112 3.15 5.43 4.61
C ASP A 112 2.78 3.94 4.81
N GLU A 113 3.63 3.20 5.51
CA GLU A 113 3.46 1.76 5.69
C GLU A 113 2.16 1.40 6.44
N GLU A 114 1.70 2.24 7.38
CA GLU A 114 0.47 2.00 8.14
C GLU A 114 -0.77 2.24 7.26
N GLU A 115 -0.75 3.30 6.46
CA GLU A 115 -1.80 3.60 5.47
C GLU A 115 -1.89 2.51 4.40
N ALA A 116 -0.75 2.05 3.88
CA ALA A 116 -0.69 0.95 2.92
C ALA A 116 -1.25 -0.35 3.54
N LEU A 117 -0.83 -0.69 4.76
CA LEU A 117 -1.33 -1.89 5.46
C LEU A 117 -2.83 -1.84 5.75
N GLU A 118 -3.35 -0.71 6.19
CA GLU A 118 -4.79 -0.55 6.41
C GLU A 118 -5.57 -0.69 5.09
N GLY A 119 -5.06 -0.09 4.01
CA GLY A 119 -5.63 -0.27 2.68
C GLY A 119 -5.65 -1.72 2.24
N PHE A 120 -4.53 -2.44 2.40
CA PHE A 120 -4.45 -3.86 2.09
C PHE A 120 -5.49 -4.68 2.87
N ARG A 121 -5.59 -4.46 4.18
CA ARG A 121 -6.60 -5.12 5.03
C ARG A 121 -8.02 -4.85 4.56
N ARG A 122 -8.35 -3.62 4.17
CA ARG A 122 -9.68 -3.28 3.63
C ARG A 122 -10.01 -4.07 2.37
N PHE A 123 -9.05 -4.22 1.45
CA PHE A 123 -9.28 -5.04 0.25
C PHE A 123 -9.42 -6.52 0.58
N LEU A 124 -8.65 -7.05 1.54
CA LEU A 124 -8.79 -8.43 2.03
C LEU A 124 -10.16 -8.67 2.69
N GLU A 125 -10.62 -7.78 3.57
CA GLU A 125 -11.95 -7.81 4.20
C GLU A 125 -13.08 -7.82 3.14
N GLN A 126 -12.88 -7.07 2.06
CA GLN A 126 -13.80 -7.02 0.91
C GLN A 126 -13.69 -8.24 -0.01
N LYS A 127 -12.77 -9.17 0.26
CA LYS A 127 -12.46 -10.35 -0.56
C LYS A 127 -12.04 -10.01 -1.98
N THR A 128 -11.32 -8.89 -2.12
CA THR A 128 -10.74 -8.51 -3.41
C THR A 128 -9.53 -9.39 -3.70
N GLU A 129 -9.62 -10.19 -4.76
CA GLU A 129 -8.51 -11.05 -5.20
C GLU A 129 -7.34 -10.20 -5.74
N PHE A 130 -6.14 -10.59 -5.33
CA PHE A 130 -4.88 -10.06 -5.84
C PHE A 130 -4.18 -11.11 -6.70
N SER A 131 -3.58 -10.69 -7.82
CA SER A 131 -2.64 -11.54 -8.55
C SER A 131 -1.30 -11.64 -7.84
N ASP A 132 -0.47 -12.61 -8.22
CA ASP A 132 0.87 -12.77 -7.65
C ASP A 132 1.72 -11.50 -7.78
N SER A 133 1.66 -10.83 -8.93
CA SER A 133 2.36 -9.56 -9.17
C SER A 133 1.86 -8.44 -8.27
N GLU A 134 0.56 -8.40 -8.01
CA GLU A 134 -0.06 -7.39 -7.14
C GLU A 134 0.33 -7.62 -5.69
N LEU A 135 0.37 -8.88 -5.22
CA LEU A 135 0.87 -9.21 -3.89
C LEU A 135 2.36 -8.86 -3.76
N GLN A 136 3.20 -9.21 -4.74
CA GLN A 136 4.62 -8.81 -4.73
C GLN A 136 4.78 -7.29 -4.61
N GLU A 137 4.02 -6.52 -5.38
CA GLU A 137 4.07 -5.06 -5.31
C GLU A 137 3.65 -4.53 -3.94
N ILE A 138 2.62 -5.11 -3.30
CA ILE A 138 2.23 -4.75 -1.93
C ILE A 138 3.37 -5.04 -0.94
N PHE A 139 4.02 -6.20 -1.05
CA PHE A 139 5.10 -6.62 -0.16
C PHE A 139 6.41 -5.83 -0.38
N VAL A 140 6.51 -5.05 -1.46
CA VAL A 140 7.60 -4.06 -1.64
C VAL A 140 7.44 -2.86 -0.71
N TYR A 141 6.21 -2.45 -0.42
CA TYR A 141 5.91 -1.23 0.35
C TYR A 141 5.54 -1.49 1.81
N ILE A 142 5.15 -2.73 2.15
CA ILE A 142 4.74 -3.12 3.49
C ILE A 142 5.73 -4.15 4.03
N ASP A 143 6.08 -4.05 5.31
CA ASP A 143 6.86 -5.07 5.99
C ASP A 143 6.25 -6.46 5.77
N GLY A 144 7.07 -7.40 5.29
CA GLY A 144 6.62 -8.72 4.85
C GLY A 144 5.89 -9.53 5.92
N LYS A 145 6.28 -9.36 7.19
CA LYS A 145 5.59 -10.00 8.32
C LYS A 145 4.21 -9.40 8.51
N LYS A 146 4.08 -8.07 8.52
CA LYS A 146 2.76 -7.42 8.68
C LYS A 146 1.80 -7.72 7.54
N ALA A 147 2.30 -7.70 6.30
CA ALA A 147 1.52 -8.05 5.13
C ALA A 147 1.13 -9.53 5.15
N GLY A 148 2.08 -10.41 5.49
CA GLY A 148 1.85 -11.84 5.66
C GLY A 148 0.81 -12.17 6.73
N ASP A 149 0.91 -11.56 7.92
CA ASP A 149 -0.06 -11.71 9.01
C ASP A 149 -1.47 -11.30 8.56
N ALA A 150 -1.59 -10.18 7.85
CA ALA A 150 -2.88 -9.72 7.32
C ALA A 150 -3.46 -10.70 6.29
N LEU A 151 -2.64 -11.21 5.37
CA LEU A 151 -3.06 -12.19 4.37
C LEU A 151 -3.47 -13.52 5.01
N LEU A 152 -2.68 -14.04 5.95
CA LEU A 152 -2.96 -15.26 6.69
C LEU A 152 -4.25 -15.15 7.50
N GLN A 153 -4.49 -14.01 8.15
CA GLN A 153 -5.73 -13.76 8.85
C GLN A 153 -6.92 -13.83 7.88
N ALA A 154 -6.82 -13.16 6.73
CA ALA A 154 -7.89 -13.15 5.75
C ALA A 154 -8.19 -14.56 5.19
N ILE A 155 -7.16 -15.38 4.96
CA ILE A 155 -7.30 -16.77 4.51
C ILE A 155 -8.02 -17.61 5.58
N ARG A 156 -7.50 -17.58 6.82
CA ARG A 156 -7.93 -18.48 7.91
C ARG A 156 -9.28 -18.10 8.52
N GLU A 157 -9.57 -16.80 8.61
CA GLU A 157 -10.72 -16.29 9.38
C GLU A 157 -11.82 -15.73 8.48
N ASP A 158 -11.46 -15.08 7.37
CA ASP A 158 -12.41 -14.33 6.55
C ASP A 158 -12.81 -15.04 5.24
N GLY A 159 -12.20 -16.20 4.96
CA GLY A 159 -12.47 -17.01 3.78
C GLY A 159 -11.98 -16.36 2.50
N TYR A 160 -10.82 -15.71 2.56
CA TYR A 160 -10.01 -15.36 1.40
C TYR A 160 -9.47 -16.63 0.72
N PRO A 161 -9.29 -16.68 -0.61
CA PRO A 161 -8.76 -17.86 -1.28
C PRO A 161 -7.39 -18.28 -0.75
N HIS A 162 -7.17 -19.60 -0.63
CA HIS A 162 -5.86 -20.15 -0.28
C HIS A 162 -4.83 -19.76 -1.36
N PRO A 163 -3.57 -19.50 -0.97
CA PRO A 163 -2.51 -19.17 -1.91
C PRO A 163 -2.19 -20.38 -2.78
N LEU A 164 -1.82 -20.13 -4.03
CA LEU A 164 -1.23 -21.17 -4.87
C LEU A 164 0.27 -21.31 -4.56
N GLN A 165 0.86 -22.44 -4.91
CA GLN A 165 2.31 -22.64 -4.76
C GLN A 165 3.13 -21.54 -5.46
N GLU A 166 2.67 -21.04 -6.61
CA GLU A 166 3.33 -19.96 -7.36
C GLU A 166 3.29 -18.64 -6.58
N THR A 167 2.20 -18.38 -5.85
CA THR A 167 2.09 -17.22 -4.96
C THR A 167 3.13 -17.30 -3.84
N ILE A 168 3.30 -18.47 -3.23
CA ILE A 168 4.29 -18.67 -2.15
C ILE A 168 5.72 -18.53 -2.68
N ASP A 169 6.02 -19.15 -3.82
CA ASP A 169 7.34 -19.03 -4.47
C ASP A 169 7.68 -17.57 -4.79
N ASN A 170 6.68 -16.80 -5.22
CA ASN A 170 6.82 -15.38 -5.50
C ASN A 170 6.98 -14.50 -4.25
N LEU A 171 6.46 -14.93 -3.09
CA LEU A 171 6.46 -14.16 -1.85
C LEU A 171 7.59 -14.53 -0.88
N MET A 172 8.20 -15.71 -1.01
CA MET A 172 9.23 -16.18 -0.07
C MET A 172 10.44 -15.23 0.02
N VAL A 173 10.74 -14.47 -1.04
CA VAL A 173 11.83 -13.49 -1.06
C VAL A 173 11.50 -12.18 -0.33
N TRP A 174 10.23 -11.96 -0.02
CA TRP A 174 9.71 -10.76 0.63
C TRP A 174 9.22 -11.01 2.06
N THR A 175 9.08 -12.27 2.46
CA THR A 175 8.55 -12.69 3.76
C THR A 175 9.66 -13.18 4.68
N ASP A 176 9.42 -13.15 5.99
CA ASP A 176 10.28 -13.87 6.93
C ASP A 176 9.98 -15.38 6.88
N ASP A 177 10.89 -16.18 7.42
CA ASP A 177 10.82 -17.64 7.35
C ASP A 177 9.54 -18.19 7.99
N ASP A 178 9.15 -17.63 9.15
CA ASP A 178 7.92 -17.98 9.87
C ASP A 178 6.67 -17.71 9.03
N THR A 179 6.60 -16.54 8.38
CA THR A 179 5.47 -16.14 7.53
C THR A 179 5.37 -17.04 6.31
N THR A 180 6.52 -17.36 5.69
CA THR A 180 6.56 -18.28 4.54
C THR A 180 6.04 -19.65 4.94
N ALA A 181 6.54 -20.21 6.05
CA ALA A 181 6.09 -21.51 6.54
C ALA A 181 4.59 -21.51 6.87
N ALA A 182 4.08 -20.46 7.49
CA ALA A 182 2.66 -20.33 7.79
C ALA A 182 1.78 -20.25 6.53
N LEU A 183 2.25 -19.62 5.45
CA LEU A 183 1.54 -19.61 4.16
C LEU A 183 1.55 -21.00 3.50
N VAL A 184 2.65 -21.75 3.63
CA VAL A 184 2.76 -23.14 3.14
C VAL A 184 1.77 -24.07 3.84
N GLU A 185 1.49 -23.86 5.13
CA GLU A 185 0.49 -24.62 5.87
C GLU A 185 -0.93 -24.51 5.31
N GLU A 186 -1.21 -23.49 4.49
CA GLU A 186 -2.50 -23.30 3.84
C GLU A 186 -2.66 -24.13 2.55
N LEU A 187 -1.57 -24.71 2.02
CA LEU A 187 -1.61 -25.52 0.80
C LEU A 187 -2.27 -26.87 1.05
N THR A 188 -3.06 -27.34 0.08
CA THR A 188 -3.53 -28.72 0.06
C THR A 188 -2.50 -29.68 -0.54
N LYS A 189 -2.82 -30.98 -0.47
CA LYS A 189 -2.02 -32.04 -1.10
C LYS A 189 -1.77 -31.78 -2.59
N GLU A 190 -2.81 -31.37 -3.32
CA GLU A 190 -2.77 -31.16 -4.77
C GLU A 190 -1.96 -29.92 -5.16
N GLU A 191 -1.84 -28.95 -4.27
CA GLU A 191 -1.17 -27.67 -4.50
C GLU A 191 0.30 -27.72 -4.05
N TYR A 192 0.63 -28.56 -3.06
CA TYR A 192 1.97 -28.66 -2.51
C TYR A 192 2.87 -29.62 -3.29
N SER A 193 3.66 -29.08 -4.23
CA SER A 193 4.61 -29.85 -5.03
C SER A 193 5.93 -30.13 -4.30
N PHE A 194 6.65 -31.16 -4.74
CA PHE A 194 8.01 -31.44 -4.26
C PHE A 194 8.99 -30.32 -4.64
N ASN A 195 8.84 -29.71 -5.82
CA ASN A 195 9.75 -28.64 -6.25
C ASN A 195 9.65 -27.45 -5.29
N LEU A 196 8.44 -27.04 -4.90
CA LEU A 196 8.27 -26.00 -3.90
C LEU A 196 8.91 -26.40 -2.56
N LEU A 197 8.72 -27.64 -2.10
CA LEU A 197 9.38 -28.11 -0.87
C LEU A 197 10.92 -28.04 -0.97
N GLU A 198 11.50 -28.44 -2.10
CA GLU A 198 12.94 -28.37 -2.33
C GLU A 198 13.44 -26.92 -2.26
N ASP A 199 12.74 -25.98 -2.91
CA ASP A 199 13.08 -24.56 -2.89
C ASP A 199 12.96 -23.96 -1.48
N LEU A 200 11.90 -24.32 -0.73
CA LEU A 200 11.71 -23.90 0.65
C LEU A 200 12.84 -24.39 1.58
N LEU A 201 13.25 -25.65 1.46
CA LEU A 201 14.35 -26.20 2.26
C LEU A 201 15.72 -25.60 1.92
N LEU A 202 15.86 -25.06 0.71
CA LEU A 202 17.07 -24.35 0.30
C LEU A 202 17.09 -22.90 0.82
N TYR A 203 15.92 -22.26 0.92
CA TYR A 203 15.79 -20.84 1.24
C TYR A 203 15.62 -20.56 2.74
N LEU A 204 14.76 -21.35 3.40
CA LEU A 204 14.37 -21.16 4.79
C LEU A 204 15.40 -21.72 5.77
N ASP A 205 15.36 -21.23 7.01
CA ASP A 205 16.09 -21.86 8.10
C ASP A 205 15.59 -23.29 8.41
N SER A 206 16.34 -23.97 9.28
CA SER A 206 16.06 -25.37 9.61
C SER A 206 14.72 -25.58 10.31
N GLU A 207 14.25 -24.60 11.10
CA GLU A 207 13.01 -24.74 11.87
C GLU A 207 11.79 -24.56 10.96
N ALA A 208 11.77 -23.48 10.17
CA ALA A 208 10.73 -23.23 9.18
C ALA A 208 10.72 -24.28 8.06
N GLY A 209 11.90 -24.74 7.63
CA GLY A 209 12.04 -25.83 6.67
C GLY A 209 11.51 -27.17 7.20
N GLU A 210 11.77 -27.49 8.46
CA GLU A 210 11.20 -28.68 9.12
C GLU A 210 9.67 -28.59 9.19
N GLN A 211 9.11 -27.43 9.53
CA GLN A 211 7.66 -27.20 9.54
C GLN A 211 7.03 -27.42 8.16
N CYS A 212 7.64 -26.90 7.09
CA CYS A 212 7.17 -27.10 5.72
C CYS A 212 7.17 -28.58 5.33
N LEU A 213 8.24 -29.31 5.69
CA LEU A 213 8.34 -30.75 5.46
C LEU A 213 7.31 -31.55 6.26
N GLU A 214 7.08 -31.19 7.53
CA GLU A 214 6.04 -31.78 8.36
C GLU A 214 4.65 -31.59 7.74
N HIS A 215 4.35 -30.39 7.24
CA HIS A 215 3.09 -30.12 6.53
C HIS A 215 2.97 -30.93 5.25
N TYR A 216 4.04 -31.06 4.46
CA TYR A 216 4.07 -31.88 3.24
C TYR A 216 3.61 -33.31 3.51
N TYR A 217 4.08 -33.92 4.61
CA TYR A 217 3.63 -35.24 5.04
C TYR A 217 2.22 -35.25 5.63
N ALA A 218 1.83 -34.20 6.36
CA ALA A 218 0.52 -34.06 6.98
C ALA A 218 -0.62 -34.00 5.96
N VAL A 219 -0.41 -33.31 4.83
CA VAL A 219 -1.37 -33.30 3.70
C VAL A 219 -1.36 -34.61 2.89
N GLY A 220 -0.50 -35.56 3.26
CA GLY A 220 -0.47 -36.91 2.69
C GLY A 220 0.41 -37.03 1.44
N ASN A 221 1.32 -36.10 1.20
CA ASN A 221 2.41 -36.30 0.25
C ASN A 221 3.53 -37.14 0.87
N ARG A 222 4.33 -37.78 0.02
CA ARG A 222 5.38 -38.71 0.43
C ARG A 222 6.57 -38.55 -0.48
N LEU A 223 7.76 -38.52 0.11
CA LEU A 223 9.00 -38.46 -0.66
C LEU A 223 9.28 -39.84 -1.25
N THR A 224 9.62 -39.86 -2.53
CA THR A 224 10.32 -41.01 -3.10
C THR A 224 11.76 -41.06 -2.58
N TYR A 225 12.41 -42.22 -2.69
CA TYR A 225 13.83 -42.34 -2.35
C TYR A 225 14.72 -41.35 -3.12
N SER A 226 14.40 -41.06 -4.39
CA SER A 226 15.13 -40.07 -5.18
C SER A 226 14.99 -38.68 -4.58
N GLN A 227 13.75 -38.26 -4.31
CA GLN A 227 13.45 -36.95 -3.74
C GLN A 227 14.08 -36.75 -2.35
N TYR A 228 14.06 -37.79 -1.49
CA TYR A 228 14.79 -37.75 -0.22
C TYR A 228 16.29 -37.54 -0.45
N SER A 229 16.89 -38.28 -1.39
CA SER A 229 18.31 -38.13 -1.72
C SER A 229 18.65 -36.73 -2.26
N ASP A 230 17.71 -36.07 -2.93
CA ASP A 230 17.90 -34.73 -3.50
C ASP A 230 17.95 -33.67 -2.40
N ILE A 231 17.14 -33.80 -1.34
CA ILE A 231 17.09 -32.81 -0.23
C ILE A 231 17.95 -33.19 0.98
N GLU A 232 18.47 -34.41 1.08
CA GLU A 232 19.13 -34.94 2.29
C GLU A 232 20.25 -34.02 2.81
N TYR A 233 21.01 -33.38 1.92
CA TYR A 233 22.13 -32.52 2.30
C TYR A 233 21.71 -31.19 2.95
N MET A 234 20.45 -30.79 2.77
CA MET A 234 19.86 -29.57 3.36
C MET A 234 19.35 -29.82 4.78
N LEU A 235 19.11 -31.08 5.14
CA LEU A 235 18.47 -31.47 6.39
C LEU A 235 19.47 -31.67 7.54
N ASP A 236 19.03 -31.35 8.75
CA ASP A 236 19.75 -31.72 9.95
C ASP A 236 19.55 -33.21 10.32
N GLU A 237 20.36 -33.70 11.26
CA GLU A 237 20.31 -35.12 11.67
C GLU A 237 19.00 -35.50 12.37
N ASN A 238 18.32 -34.57 13.05
CA ASN A 238 17.06 -34.85 13.70
C ASN A 238 15.95 -35.08 12.67
N VAL A 239 15.85 -34.18 11.69
CA VAL A 239 14.90 -34.27 10.58
C VAL A 239 15.15 -35.52 9.73
N LYS A 240 16.42 -35.86 9.44
CA LYS A 240 16.77 -37.13 8.76
C LYS A 240 16.28 -38.34 9.53
N ASN A 241 16.46 -38.36 10.86
CA ASN A 241 15.99 -39.47 11.69
C ASN A 241 14.46 -39.58 11.68
N LYS A 242 13.74 -38.45 11.74
CA LYS A 242 12.27 -38.41 11.59
C LYS A 242 11.82 -38.97 10.22
N LEU A 243 12.41 -38.48 9.13
CA LEU A 243 12.10 -38.95 7.77
C LEU A 243 12.36 -40.45 7.59
N ASN A 244 13.50 -40.93 8.07
CA ASN A 244 13.82 -42.37 8.00
C ASN A 244 12.81 -43.23 8.75
N ALA A 245 12.21 -42.73 9.84
CA ALA A 245 11.13 -43.42 10.53
C ALA A 245 9.82 -43.39 9.70
N TRP A 246 9.44 -42.22 9.16
CA TRP A 246 8.22 -42.11 8.34
C TRP A 246 8.26 -42.95 7.08
N MET A 247 9.41 -43.07 6.41
CA MET A 247 9.56 -43.94 5.23
C MET A 247 9.54 -45.45 5.55
N GLN A 248 9.72 -45.85 6.81
CA GLN A 248 9.62 -47.26 7.23
C GLN A 248 8.21 -47.68 7.63
N GLU A 249 7.28 -46.73 7.79
CA GLU A 249 5.88 -46.98 8.16
C GLU A 249 4.95 -47.20 6.94
N GLU A 250 5.51 -47.19 5.72
CA GLU A 250 4.84 -47.57 4.45
C GLU A 250 5.08 -49.03 4.04
#